data_AF-A0A8S3FHI9-F1
#
_entry.id   AF-A0A8S3FHI9-F1
#
_cell.length_a   1.000
_cell.length_b   1.000
_cell.length_c   1.000
_cell.angle_alpha   90.00
_cell.angle_beta   90.00
_cell.angle_gamma   90.00
#
_symmetry.space_group_name_H-M   'P 1'
#
loop_
_entity.id
_entity.type
_entity.pdbx_description
1 polymer ?
#
loop_
_entity_poly.entity_id
_entity_poly.type
_entity_poly.pdbx_seq_one_letter_code
_entity_poly.pdbx_strand_id
1 'polypeptide(L)'
;KKRREQVKTKKEEFENKHELELNYSSDFKPPDWLTRILAKCSPYIPQIGDTVMYFIQGHELYINEVKDKKMYEIDEKTLPWNKCESIDAVECATVIGVSISFSDKQPPRVINVRLQLLNPDTLEATSKRISVKFHDIDGIADFIILKQYYDQAVQREWKTGDNFRCFIDDTWWPGTIVKREAFDPRHENSPFQCYIIRWDNGENEERLSPWDIFECDDSLSESSESNLTKMPSYQPVADEWPSHGINDERERLLNGFDTLIQMDITVQFRAPVQLAWYPVVIAYPIDLGTIRERISNGYYRRSNA
;
A
#
# COMPACT_ATOMS: atom_id res chain seq x y z
N LYS A 1 5.85 -39.93 -44.62
CA LYS A 1 6.18 -38.49 -44.44
C LYS A 1 5.02 -37.70 -43.79
N LYS A 2 3.77 -37.79 -44.26
CA LYS A 2 2.60 -37.02 -43.74
C LYS A 2 2.29 -37.13 -42.23
N ARG A 3 2.62 -38.24 -41.57
CA ARG A 3 2.31 -38.46 -40.14
C ARG A 3 3.26 -37.72 -39.17
N ARG A 4 4.46 -37.34 -39.62
CA ARG A 4 5.44 -36.56 -38.81
C ARG A 4 5.19 -35.05 -38.87
N GLU A 5 4.62 -34.55 -39.97
CA GLU A 5 4.22 -33.13 -40.10
C GLU A 5 3.03 -32.81 -39.21
N GLN A 6 1.97 -33.63 -39.18
CA GLN A 6 0.79 -33.42 -38.31
C GLN A 6 1.11 -33.45 -36.80
N VAL A 7 2.16 -34.17 -36.38
CA VAL A 7 2.58 -34.21 -34.97
C VAL A 7 3.39 -32.97 -34.60
N LYS A 8 4.16 -32.40 -35.53
CA LYS A 8 4.82 -31.10 -35.32
C LYS A 8 3.79 -29.96 -35.20
N THR A 9 2.79 -29.93 -36.09
CA THR A 9 1.76 -28.87 -36.06
C THR A 9 0.91 -28.91 -34.78
N LYS A 10 0.57 -30.11 -34.28
CA LYS A 10 -0.15 -30.24 -33.00
C LYS A 10 0.71 -29.89 -31.77
N LYS A 11 2.02 -30.14 -31.81
CA LYS A 11 2.93 -29.76 -30.73
C LYS A 11 3.13 -28.25 -30.71
N GLU A 12 3.31 -27.63 -31.88
CA GLU A 12 3.40 -26.18 -32.05
C GLU A 12 2.08 -25.47 -31.71
N GLU A 13 0.91 -26.04 -32.03
CA GLU A 13 -0.40 -25.53 -31.57
C GLU A 13 -0.59 -25.68 -30.06
N PHE A 14 -0.12 -26.77 -29.45
CA PHE A 14 -0.23 -26.99 -28.01
C PHE A 14 0.74 -26.10 -27.23
N GLU A 15 1.96 -25.91 -27.73
CA GLU A 15 2.96 -24.99 -27.20
C GLU A 15 2.49 -23.52 -27.35
N ASN A 16 1.95 -23.12 -28.51
CA ASN A 16 1.35 -21.79 -28.68
C ASN A 16 0.15 -21.58 -27.75
N LYS A 17 -0.69 -22.60 -27.56
CA LYS A 17 -1.86 -22.48 -26.67
C LYS A 17 -1.43 -22.39 -25.20
N HIS A 18 -0.37 -23.10 -24.81
CA HIS A 18 0.20 -23.02 -23.48
C HIS A 18 0.97 -21.70 -23.25
N GLU A 19 1.65 -21.16 -24.26
CA GLU A 19 2.26 -19.81 -24.23
C GLU A 19 1.21 -18.71 -24.21
N LEU A 20 0.11 -18.84 -24.96
CA LEU A 20 -1.04 -17.94 -24.90
C LEU A 20 -1.70 -18.02 -23.51
N GLU A 21 -2.02 -19.21 -22.99
CA GLU A 21 -2.57 -19.37 -21.63
C GLU A 21 -1.63 -18.83 -20.53
N LEU A 22 -0.32 -18.99 -20.69
CA LEU A 22 0.70 -18.41 -19.79
C LEU A 22 0.78 -16.87 -19.89
N ASN A 23 0.72 -16.30 -21.10
CA ASN A 23 0.73 -14.85 -21.31
C ASN A 23 -0.57 -14.18 -20.83
N TYR A 24 -1.73 -14.84 -20.97
CA TYR A 24 -2.96 -14.40 -20.32
C TYR A 24 -2.83 -14.49 -18.78
N SER A 25 -2.05 -15.43 -18.24
CA SER A 25 -1.95 -15.64 -16.78
C SER A 25 -1.18 -14.55 -16.02
N SER A 26 -0.19 -13.88 -16.63
CA SER A 26 0.60 -12.85 -15.92
C SER A 26 -0.15 -11.53 -15.79
N ASP A 27 -0.81 -11.09 -16.85
CA ASP A 27 -1.45 -9.76 -16.93
C ASP A 27 -2.69 -9.65 -16.01
N PHE A 28 -3.30 -10.79 -15.67
CA PHE A 28 -4.43 -10.86 -14.75
C PHE A 28 -4.06 -11.28 -13.33
N LYS A 29 -2.79 -11.61 -13.05
CA LYS A 29 -2.34 -11.90 -11.70
C LYS A 29 -2.62 -10.67 -10.82
N PRO A 30 -3.31 -10.82 -9.67
CA PRO A 30 -3.49 -9.69 -8.79
C PRO A 30 -2.11 -9.22 -8.29
N PRO A 31 -1.89 -7.91 -8.20
CA PRO A 31 -0.62 -7.40 -7.68
C PRO A 31 -0.46 -7.84 -6.21
N ASP A 32 0.79 -8.05 -5.78
CA ASP A 32 1.06 -8.68 -4.47
C ASP A 32 0.48 -7.87 -3.30
N TRP A 33 0.34 -6.54 -3.43
CA TRP A 33 -0.31 -5.71 -2.42
C TRP A 33 -1.80 -6.05 -2.22
N LEU A 34 -2.48 -6.57 -3.24
CA LEU A 34 -3.91 -6.88 -3.21
C LEU A 34 -4.20 -8.17 -2.43
N THR A 35 -3.31 -9.16 -2.57
CA THR A 35 -3.38 -10.48 -1.92
C THR A 35 -2.52 -10.57 -0.65
N ARG A 36 -1.86 -9.48 -0.26
CA ARG A 36 -0.97 -9.45 0.89
C ARG A 36 -1.69 -9.84 2.18
N ILE A 37 -1.04 -10.71 2.97
CA ILE A 37 -1.54 -11.19 4.27
C ILE A 37 -0.80 -10.58 5.47
N LEU A 38 0.34 -9.93 5.25
CA LEU A 38 1.15 -9.28 6.28
C LEU A 38 0.96 -7.75 6.22
N ALA A 39 0.87 -7.11 7.39
CA ALA A 39 0.90 -5.65 7.44
C ALA A 39 2.29 -5.14 7.05
N LYS A 40 2.34 -4.14 6.17
CA LYS A 40 3.54 -3.34 5.87
C LYS A 40 3.19 -1.85 6.00
N CYS A 41 4.21 -1.03 6.26
CA CYS A 41 4.07 0.43 6.28
C CYS A 41 4.00 1.03 4.87
N SER A 42 4.67 0.37 3.91
CA SER A 42 4.78 0.79 2.51
C SER A 42 4.68 -0.42 1.55
N PRO A 43 4.01 -0.27 0.39
CA PRO A 43 3.11 0.83 0.07
C PRO A 43 1.89 0.84 1.01
N TYR A 44 1.30 2.01 1.24
CA TYR A 44 0.12 2.14 2.09
C TYR A 44 -1.11 1.43 1.48
N ILE A 45 -1.67 0.46 2.22
CA ILE A 45 -2.94 -0.18 1.87
C ILE A 45 -4.03 0.34 2.81
N PRO A 46 -5.05 1.05 2.30
CA PRO A 46 -6.06 1.70 3.15
C PRO A 46 -7.04 0.71 3.76
N GLN A 47 -7.38 0.94 5.03
CA GLN A 47 -8.45 0.27 5.76
C GLN A 47 -9.47 1.32 6.25
N ILE A 48 -10.75 0.95 6.27
CA ILE A 48 -11.80 1.87 6.74
C ILE A 48 -11.53 2.24 8.20
N GLY A 49 -11.65 3.53 8.52
CA GLY A 49 -11.38 4.10 9.83
C GLY A 49 -9.94 4.57 10.05
N ASP A 50 -9.02 4.37 9.09
CA ASP A 50 -7.64 4.82 9.27
C ASP A 50 -7.57 6.33 9.33
N THR A 51 -6.87 6.85 10.34
CA THR A 51 -6.43 8.25 10.35
C THR A 51 -5.09 8.35 9.63
N VAL A 52 -5.03 9.20 8.62
CA VAL A 52 -3.89 9.37 7.72
C VAL A 52 -3.51 10.83 7.55
N MET A 53 -2.26 11.05 7.18
CA MET A 53 -1.76 12.30 6.62
C MET A 53 -1.70 12.15 5.11
N TYR A 54 -2.35 13.05 4.37
CA TYR A 54 -2.36 13.12 2.92
C TYR A 54 -1.51 14.31 2.44
N PHE A 55 -0.62 14.06 1.48
CA PHE A 55 0.33 15.05 0.95
C PHE A 55 0.01 15.38 -0.51
N ILE A 56 -0.28 16.66 -0.79
CA ILE A 56 -0.55 17.11 -2.16
C ILE A 56 0.68 16.94 -3.06
N GLN A 57 1.87 17.31 -2.56
CA GLN A 57 3.10 17.28 -3.36
C GLN A 57 3.40 15.87 -3.91
N GLY A 58 3.26 14.84 -3.08
CA GLY A 58 3.44 13.46 -3.52
C GLY A 58 2.33 12.98 -4.45
N HIS A 59 1.08 13.42 -4.23
CA HIS A 59 -0.01 13.11 -5.16
C HIS A 59 0.18 13.79 -6.52
N GLU A 60 0.72 15.02 -6.58
CA GLU A 60 1.07 15.68 -7.85
C GLU A 60 2.16 14.91 -8.61
N LEU A 61 3.22 14.47 -7.92
CA LEU A 61 4.25 13.61 -8.52
C LEU A 61 3.66 12.33 -9.09
N TYR A 62 2.80 11.66 -8.31
CA TYR A 62 2.09 10.47 -8.75
C TYR A 62 1.23 10.73 -10.01
N ILE A 63 0.47 11.84 -10.03
CA ILE A 63 -0.38 12.20 -11.16
C ILE A 63 0.46 12.49 -12.42
N ASN A 64 1.61 13.16 -12.28
CA ASN A 64 2.52 13.41 -13.40
C ASN A 64 3.04 12.08 -13.96
N GLU A 65 3.49 11.16 -13.10
CA GLU A 65 3.98 9.85 -13.52
C GLU A 65 2.90 9.02 -14.25
N VAL A 66 1.65 9.05 -13.75
CA VAL A 66 0.51 8.38 -14.40
C VAL A 66 0.25 8.97 -15.80
N LYS A 67 0.35 10.29 -15.96
CA LYS A 67 0.17 10.98 -17.26
C LYS A 67 1.31 10.66 -18.21
N ASP A 68 2.55 10.73 -17.75
CA ASP A 68 3.76 10.52 -18.54
C ASP A 68 3.84 9.09 -19.06
N LYS A 69 3.60 8.10 -18.19
CA LYS A 69 3.53 6.68 -18.56
C LYS A 69 2.19 6.28 -19.21
N LYS A 70 1.22 7.20 -19.32
CA LYS A 70 -0.12 7.00 -19.91
C LYS A 70 -0.89 5.82 -19.30
N MET A 71 -0.74 5.62 -17.99
CA MET A 71 -1.23 4.46 -17.26
C MET A 71 -2.76 4.36 -17.29
N TYR A 72 -3.49 5.43 -16.98
CA TYR A 72 -4.95 5.47 -17.09
C TYR A 72 -5.46 6.90 -17.16
N GLU A 73 -6.72 7.11 -17.52
CA GLU A 73 -7.28 8.46 -17.59
C GLU A 73 -7.54 9.08 -16.21
N ILE A 74 -7.11 10.34 -16.07
CA ILE A 74 -7.30 11.16 -14.87
C ILE A 74 -8.30 12.26 -15.20
N ASP A 75 -9.40 12.30 -14.46
CA ASP A 75 -10.32 13.44 -14.49
C ASP A 75 -9.78 14.54 -13.58
N GLU A 76 -9.18 15.57 -14.16
CA GLU A 76 -8.58 16.68 -13.42
C GLU A 76 -9.56 17.39 -12.50
N LYS A 77 -10.87 17.40 -12.82
CA LYS A 77 -11.90 18.04 -11.98
C LYS A 77 -12.13 17.29 -10.68
N THR A 78 -11.77 16.01 -10.62
CA THR A 78 -11.94 15.17 -9.43
C THR A 78 -10.75 15.24 -8.49
N LEU A 79 -9.61 15.80 -8.93
CA LEU A 79 -8.40 15.90 -8.14
C LEU A 79 -8.65 16.73 -6.87
N PRO A 80 -8.07 16.34 -5.72
CA PRO A 80 -8.35 17.00 -4.43
C PRO A 80 -8.20 18.52 -4.45
N TRP A 81 -7.15 19.05 -5.07
CA TRP A 81 -6.88 20.49 -5.17
C TRP A 81 -7.78 21.26 -6.15
N ASN A 82 -8.46 20.56 -7.06
CA ASN A 82 -9.43 21.18 -7.96
C ASN A 82 -10.86 21.08 -7.42
N LYS A 83 -11.16 20.01 -6.67
CA LYS A 83 -12.50 19.72 -6.15
C LYS A 83 -12.79 20.37 -4.81
N CYS A 84 -11.80 20.45 -3.93
CA CYS A 84 -11.95 20.98 -2.58
C CYS A 84 -11.34 22.38 -2.50
N GLU A 85 -12.20 23.38 -2.25
CA GLU A 85 -11.72 24.74 -1.98
C GLU A 85 -10.94 24.77 -0.66
N SER A 86 -9.78 25.41 -0.68
CA SER A 86 -8.86 25.56 0.45
C SER A 86 -8.44 24.22 1.05
N ILE A 87 -7.72 23.42 0.26
CA ILE A 87 -6.98 22.25 0.73
C ILE A 87 -5.52 22.67 1.00
N ASP A 88 -4.98 22.24 2.13
CA ASP A 88 -3.60 22.50 2.51
C ASP A 88 -2.66 21.46 1.89
N ALA A 89 -1.36 21.77 1.86
CA ALA A 89 -0.35 20.84 1.33
C ALA A 89 -0.29 19.50 2.07
N VAL A 90 -0.66 19.53 3.35
CA VAL A 90 -0.69 18.39 4.27
C VAL A 90 -2.04 18.39 4.97
N GLU A 91 -2.82 17.34 4.79
CA GLU A 91 -4.16 17.20 5.36
C GLU A 91 -4.25 15.98 6.27
N CYS A 92 -4.81 16.15 7.47
CA CYS A 92 -5.19 15.03 8.33
C CYS A 92 -6.58 14.54 7.94
N ALA A 93 -6.77 13.24 7.72
CA ALA A 93 -8.04 12.70 7.25
C ALA A 93 -8.34 11.30 7.79
N THR A 94 -9.63 10.95 7.82
CA THR A 94 -10.08 9.57 8.09
C THR A 94 -10.52 8.89 6.80
N VAL A 95 -10.12 7.62 6.62
CA VAL A 95 -10.61 6.77 5.54
C VAL A 95 -12.06 6.36 5.79
N ILE A 96 -12.98 6.89 5.00
CA ILE A 96 -14.42 6.61 5.10
C ILE A 96 -14.94 5.67 4.01
N GLY A 97 -14.07 5.24 3.11
CA GLY A 97 -14.41 4.25 2.10
C GLY A 97 -13.21 3.85 1.26
N VAL A 98 -13.17 2.57 0.93
CA VAL A 98 -12.15 1.97 0.06
C VAL A 98 -12.89 1.14 -0.98
N SER A 99 -12.53 1.29 -2.24
CA SER A 99 -12.95 0.39 -3.31
C SER A 99 -11.82 0.18 -4.30
N ILE A 100 -11.81 -0.99 -4.94
CA ILE A 100 -10.85 -1.30 -5.99
C ILE A 100 -11.64 -1.37 -7.29
N SER A 101 -11.15 -0.68 -8.31
CA SER A 101 -11.78 -0.66 -9.63
C SER A 101 -10.79 -1.11 -10.68
N PHE A 102 -11.31 -1.59 -11.81
CA PHE A 102 -10.50 -1.78 -13.00
C PHE A 102 -10.10 -0.42 -13.57
N SER A 103 -8.89 -0.33 -14.14
CA SER A 103 -8.52 0.80 -15.00
C SER A 103 -8.76 0.43 -16.47
N ASP A 104 -8.84 1.44 -17.34
CA ASP A 104 -9.02 1.29 -18.79
C ASP A 104 -7.76 0.76 -19.50
N LYS A 105 -6.64 0.67 -18.77
CA LYS A 105 -5.27 0.40 -19.27
C LYS A 105 -4.47 -0.36 -18.20
N GLN A 106 -3.16 -0.15 -18.11
CA GLN A 106 -2.28 -0.73 -17.07
C GLN A 106 -1.97 0.32 -15.99
N PRO A 107 -1.98 -0.04 -14.69
CA PRO A 107 -2.26 -1.36 -14.12
C PRO A 107 -3.74 -1.75 -14.28
N PRO A 108 -4.07 -3.05 -14.24
CA PRO A 108 -5.45 -3.48 -14.39
C PRO A 108 -6.34 -3.03 -13.22
N ARG A 109 -5.77 -2.68 -12.06
CA ARG A 109 -6.49 -2.39 -10.82
C ARG A 109 -5.91 -1.18 -10.09
N VAL A 110 -6.81 -0.36 -9.58
CA VAL A 110 -6.48 0.87 -8.84
C VAL A 110 -7.35 0.96 -7.59
N ILE A 111 -6.77 1.51 -6.53
CA ILE A 111 -7.43 1.80 -5.26
C ILE A 111 -8.12 3.16 -5.40
N ASN A 112 -9.38 3.23 -4.99
CA ASN A 112 -10.12 4.45 -4.80
C ASN A 112 -10.40 4.59 -3.31
N VAL A 113 -9.80 5.61 -2.69
CA VAL A 113 -10.00 5.92 -1.28
C VAL A 113 -10.80 7.21 -1.16
N ARG A 114 -11.81 7.20 -0.29
CA ARG A 114 -12.54 8.39 0.13
C ARG A 114 -12.06 8.81 1.50
N LEU A 115 -11.61 10.05 1.59
CA LEU A 115 -11.07 10.65 2.80
C LEU A 115 -12.01 11.74 3.28
N GLN A 116 -12.30 11.75 4.58
CA GLN A 116 -12.96 12.86 5.25
C GLN A 116 -11.91 13.67 6.00
N LEU A 117 -11.76 14.95 5.67
CA LEU A 117 -10.73 15.79 6.28
C LEU A 117 -11.09 16.07 7.75
N LEU A 118 -10.08 16.06 8.60
CA LEU A 118 -10.19 16.34 10.02
C LEU A 118 -9.64 17.73 10.32
N ASN A 119 -10.17 18.36 11.35
CA ASN A 119 -9.51 19.53 11.92
C ASN A 119 -8.15 19.08 12.51
N PRO A 120 -7.03 19.73 12.15
CA PRO A 120 -5.70 19.29 12.59
C PRO A 120 -5.50 19.40 14.11
N ASP A 121 -6.18 20.33 14.78
CA ASP A 121 -6.05 20.58 16.22
C ASP A 121 -6.98 19.69 17.04
N THR A 122 -8.23 19.50 16.60
CA THR A 122 -9.25 18.77 17.38
C THR A 122 -9.44 17.31 16.93
N LEU A 123 -8.94 16.95 15.73
CA LEU A 123 -9.21 15.68 15.03
C LEU A 123 -10.70 15.40 14.77
N GLU A 124 -11.56 16.41 14.89
CA GLU A 124 -12.97 16.28 14.58
C GLU A 124 -13.20 16.28 13.07
N ALA A 125 -14.14 15.44 12.62
CA ALA A 125 -14.49 15.32 11.21
C ALA A 125 -15.13 16.59 10.67
N THR A 126 -14.56 17.13 9.58
CA THR A 126 -15.12 18.27 8.86
C THR A 126 -16.16 17.81 7.82
N SER A 127 -16.86 18.75 7.19
CA SER A 127 -17.73 18.46 6.05
C SER A 127 -16.96 18.19 4.74
N LYS A 128 -15.66 18.49 4.69
CA LYS A 128 -14.83 18.35 3.49
C LYS A 128 -14.48 16.88 3.25
N ARG A 129 -14.62 16.46 1.98
CA ARG A 129 -14.33 15.09 1.55
C ARG A 129 -13.60 15.11 0.21
N ILE A 130 -12.53 14.32 0.13
CA ILE A 130 -11.76 14.14 -1.09
C ILE A 130 -11.74 12.67 -1.50
N SER A 131 -11.52 12.44 -2.79
CA SER A 131 -11.32 11.10 -3.33
C SER A 131 -9.94 11.04 -3.97
N VAL A 132 -9.21 9.97 -3.67
CA VAL A 132 -7.87 9.75 -4.22
C VAL A 132 -7.87 8.39 -4.92
N LYS A 133 -7.37 8.37 -6.15
CA LYS A 133 -7.29 7.16 -6.99
C LYS A 133 -5.82 6.86 -7.25
N PHE A 134 -5.32 5.74 -6.74
CA PHE A 134 -3.91 5.41 -6.82
C PHE A 134 -3.61 3.91 -6.92
N HIS A 135 -2.40 3.58 -7.32
CA HIS A 135 -1.78 2.26 -7.17
C HIS A 135 -0.31 2.47 -6.81
N ASP A 136 0.33 1.40 -6.37
CA ASP A 136 1.77 1.38 -6.14
C ASP A 136 2.52 1.54 -7.48
N ILE A 137 3.32 2.60 -7.62
CA ILE A 137 4.19 2.84 -8.77
C ILE A 137 5.62 2.85 -8.26
N ASP A 138 6.45 1.98 -8.84
CA ASP A 138 7.86 1.92 -8.52
C ASP A 138 8.57 3.28 -8.71
N GLY A 139 9.36 3.66 -7.71
CA GLY A 139 10.08 4.93 -7.64
C GLY A 139 9.23 6.15 -7.24
N ILE A 140 7.93 6.01 -7.01
CA ILE A 140 7.08 7.12 -6.53
C ILE A 140 6.88 7.01 -5.01
N ALA A 141 7.23 8.08 -4.29
CA ALA A 141 7.10 8.14 -2.84
C ALA A 141 5.63 8.06 -2.37
N ASP A 142 5.42 7.40 -1.23
CA ASP A 142 4.12 7.34 -0.57
C ASP A 142 3.63 8.75 -0.18
N PHE A 143 2.35 9.04 -0.46
CA PHE A 143 1.72 10.33 -0.21
C PHE A 143 0.45 10.24 0.64
N ILE A 144 0.12 9.04 1.12
CA ILE A 144 -0.87 8.81 2.18
C ILE A 144 -0.19 7.97 3.25
N ILE A 145 0.02 8.54 4.43
CA ILE A 145 0.79 7.94 5.51
C ILE A 145 -0.12 7.74 6.71
N LEU A 146 -0.09 6.58 7.36
CA LEU A 146 -0.81 6.38 8.63
C LEU A 146 -0.36 7.44 9.64
N LYS A 147 -1.31 8.14 10.27
CA LYS A 147 -1.00 9.27 11.16
C LYS A 147 -0.06 8.86 12.29
N GLN A 148 -0.27 7.68 12.87
CA GLN A 148 0.60 7.17 13.93
C GLN A 148 2.07 7.02 13.47
N TYR A 149 2.30 6.54 12.24
CA TYR A 149 3.64 6.42 11.68
C TYR A 149 4.23 7.77 11.33
N TYR A 150 3.42 8.67 10.78
CA TYR A 150 3.81 10.04 10.53
C TYR A 150 4.26 10.75 11.82
N ASP A 151 3.44 10.70 12.88
CA ASP A 151 3.72 11.36 14.15
C ASP A 151 5.05 10.84 14.75
N GLN A 152 5.24 9.52 14.78
CA GLN A 152 6.48 8.90 15.27
C GLN A 152 7.69 9.29 14.42
N ALA A 153 7.53 9.33 13.10
CA ALA A 153 8.62 9.65 12.18
C ALA A 153 9.06 11.10 12.27
N VAL A 154 8.12 12.04 12.36
CA VAL A 154 8.41 13.47 12.48
C VAL A 154 9.06 13.81 13.82
N GLN A 155 8.71 13.09 14.90
CA GLN A 155 9.29 13.27 16.24
C GLN A 155 10.78 12.93 16.33
N ARG A 156 11.34 12.14 15.39
CA ARG A 156 12.77 11.77 15.42
C ARG A 156 13.72 12.94 15.19
N GLU A 157 13.27 13.98 14.48
CA GLU A 157 14.03 15.21 14.24
C GLU A 157 15.49 14.99 13.79
N TRP A 158 15.68 14.27 12.68
CA TRP A 158 16.98 13.99 12.09
C TRP A 158 17.81 15.26 11.80
N LYS A 159 19.12 15.18 12.05
CA LYS A 159 20.11 16.25 11.88
C LYS A 159 21.11 15.93 10.79
N THR A 160 21.72 16.96 10.22
CA THR A 160 22.85 16.81 9.30
C THR A 160 23.97 16.00 9.96
N GLY A 161 24.42 14.96 9.25
CA GLY A 161 25.45 14.03 9.72
C GLY A 161 24.91 12.79 10.43
N ASP A 162 23.60 12.71 10.72
CA ASP A 162 23.02 11.51 11.32
C ASP A 162 23.02 10.36 10.30
N ASN A 163 23.37 9.17 10.77
CA ASN A 163 23.27 7.94 9.98
C ASN A 163 21.87 7.35 10.13
N PHE A 164 21.35 6.82 9.03
CA PHE A 164 20.04 6.19 8.97
C PHE A 164 20.10 4.91 8.12
N ARG A 165 19.02 4.15 8.17
CA ARG A 165 18.70 3.10 7.19
C ARG A 165 17.31 3.31 6.61
N CYS A 166 17.13 2.93 5.36
CA CYS A 166 15.85 2.93 4.65
C CYS A 166 15.53 1.51 4.18
N PHE A 167 14.26 1.14 4.13
CA PHE A 167 13.84 -0.20 3.72
C PHE A 167 13.34 -0.17 2.27
N ILE A 168 14.11 -0.76 1.35
CA ILE A 168 13.83 -0.78 -0.09
C ILE A 168 14.02 -2.22 -0.59
N ASP A 169 13.04 -2.74 -1.33
CA ASP A 169 13.06 -4.10 -1.91
C ASP A 169 13.45 -5.20 -0.90
N ASP A 170 12.77 -5.18 0.25
CA ASP A 170 12.97 -6.08 1.38
C ASP A 170 14.40 -6.07 2.00
N THR A 171 15.17 -5.03 1.70
CA THR A 171 16.56 -4.84 2.11
C THR A 171 16.75 -3.49 2.82
N TRP A 172 17.60 -3.47 3.84
CA TRP A 172 17.98 -2.24 4.55
C TRP A 172 19.17 -1.58 3.87
N TRP A 173 19.00 -0.32 3.48
CA TRP A 173 20.02 0.50 2.84
C TRP A 173 20.48 1.61 3.77
N PRO A 174 21.77 1.66 4.16
CA PRO A 174 22.29 2.69 5.03
C PRO A 174 22.64 3.97 4.25
N GLY A 175 22.53 5.12 4.93
CA GLY A 175 22.95 6.40 4.41
C GLY A 175 23.14 7.44 5.50
N THR A 176 23.52 8.65 5.07
CA THR A 176 23.71 9.81 5.97
C THR A 176 22.82 10.98 5.54
N ILE A 177 22.24 11.67 6.52
CA ILE A 177 21.50 12.91 6.31
C ILE A 177 22.48 14.03 5.92
N VAL A 178 22.32 14.58 4.73
CA VAL A 178 23.15 15.72 4.27
C VAL A 178 22.57 17.01 4.82
N LYS A 179 21.28 17.25 4.60
CA LYS A 179 20.57 18.44 5.10
C LYS A 179 19.06 18.26 5.06
N ARG A 180 18.36 19.17 5.72
CA ARG A 180 16.91 19.31 5.64
C ARG A 180 16.55 20.56 4.82
N GLU A 181 15.69 20.38 3.83
CA GLU A 181 15.23 21.44 2.93
C GLU A 181 13.86 21.08 2.38
N ALA A 182 12.89 22.00 2.41
CA ALA A 182 11.56 21.78 1.88
C ALA A 182 11.60 21.28 0.42
N PHE A 183 10.79 20.29 0.09
CA PHE A 183 10.68 19.78 -1.29
C PHE A 183 10.11 20.84 -2.23
N ASP A 184 9.07 21.54 -1.78
CA ASP A 184 8.44 22.63 -2.51
C ASP A 184 8.52 23.93 -1.69
N PRO A 185 9.20 24.98 -2.19
CA PRO A 185 9.27 26.28 -1.51
C PRO A 185 7.91 26.93 -1.22
N ARG A 186 6.84 26.55 -1.93
CA ARG A 186 5.48 27.03 -1.65
C ARG A 186 4.90 26.43 -0.36
N HIS A 187 5.50 25.35 0.13
CA HIS A 187 5.02 24.53 1.24
C HIS A 187 6.16 24.22 2.22
N GLU A 188 6.80 25.27 2.76
CA GLU A 188 7.99 25.17 3.62
C GLU A 188 7.80 24.28 4.86
N ASN A 189 6.56 24.21 5.38
CA ASN A 189 6.23 23.41 6.56
C ASN A 189 5.93 21.93 6.23
N SER A 190 5.87 21.55 4.96
CA SER A 190 5.60 20.17 4.57
C SER A 190 6.84 19.29 4.79
N PRO A 191 6.73 18.19 5.56
CA PRO A 191 7.83 17.24 5.74
C PRO A 191 8.02 16.29 4.55
N PHE A 192 7.19 16.38 3.50
CA PHE A 192 7.32 15.53 2.32
C PHE A 192 8.68 15.72 1.66
N GLN A 193 9.46 14.64 1.50
CA GLN A 193 10.78 14.60 0.87
C GLN A 193 11.73 15.72 1.32
N CYS A 194 11.66 16.06 2.61
CA CYS A 194 12.38 17.20 3.18
C CYS A 194 13.83 16.89 3.57
N TYR A 195 14.26 15.63 3.59
CA TYR A 195 15.65 15.27 3.87
C TYR A 195 16.38 14.96 2.58
N ILE A 196 17.50 15.66 2.36
CA ILE A 196 18.47 15.31 1.33
C ILE A 196 19.48 14.37 1.97
N ILE A 197 19.65 13.21 1.36
CA ILE A 197 20.46 12.10 1.89
C ILE A 197 21.57 11.73 0.91
N ARG A 198 22.57 11.02 1.42
CA ARG A 198 23.59 10.35 0.62
C ARG A 198 23.65 8.90 1.03
N TRP A 199 23.54 8.00 0.06
CA TRP A 199 23.71 6.56 0.28
C TRP A 199 25.18 6.20 0.48
N ASP A 200 25.44 5.20 1.33
CA ASP A 200 26.81 4.76 1.63
C ASP A 200 27.50 4.08 0.44
N ASN A 201 26.71 3.58 -0.53
CA ASN A 201 27.19 2.97 -1.77
C ASN A 201 27.78 3.99 -2.78
N GLY A 202 27.68 5.29 -2.49
CA GLY A 202 28.20 6.37 -3.34
C GLY A 202 27.27 6.80 -4.47
N GLU A 203 25.99 6.41 -4.44
CA GLU A 203 24.96 6.94 -5.33
C GLU A 203 24.72 8.44 -5.12
N ASN A 204 24.02 9.06 -6.08
CA ASN A 204 23.71 10.48 -6.03
C ASN A 204 22.85 10.84 -4.80
N GLU A 205 22.87 12.12 -4.43
CA GLU A 205 22.00 12.61 -3.36
C GLU A 205 20.52 12.49 -3.78
N GLU A 206 19.72 11.94 -2.88
CA GLU A 206 18.28 11.73 -3.08
C GLU A 206 17.47 12.41 -1.97
N ARG A 207 16.14 12.40 -2.12
CA ARG A 207 15.23 12.98 -1.13
C ARG A 207 14.33 11.92 -0.50
N LEU A 208 14.33 11.87 0.82
CA LEU A 208 13.46 11.00 1.62
C LEU A 208 12.54 11.79 2.53
N SER A 209 11.39 11.20 2.84
CA SER A 209 10.48 11.74 3.85
C SER A 209 10.81 11.14 5.22
N PRO A 210 10.43 11.78 6.35
CA PRO A 210 10.75 11.27 7.68
C PRO A 210 10.33 9.82 7.92
N TRP A 211 9.21 9.39 7.32
CA TRP A 211 8.66 8.04 7.47
C TRP A 211 9.42 6.96 6.70
N ASP A 212 10.35 7.34 5.83
CA ASP A 212 11.23 6.44 5.09
C ASP A 212 12.59 6.23 5.80
N ILE A 213 12.84 6.96 6.90
CA ILE A 213 14.14 7.05 7.56
C ILE A 213 14.05 6.41 8.96
N PHE A 214 14.92 5.44 9.21
CA PHE A 214 14.96 4.64 10.43
C PHE A 214 16.36 4.67 11.07
N GLU A 215 16.41 4.47 12.38
CA GLU A 215 17.67 4.36 13.13
C GLU A 215 18.48 3.14 12.71
N CYS A 216 19.79 3.32 12.58
CA CYS A 216 20.76 2.25 12.46
C CYS A 216 20.85 1.54 13.82
N ASP A 217 20.14 0.45 13.99
CA ASP A 217 20.21 -0.33 15.22
C ASP A 217 21.46 -1.23 15.19
N ASP A 218 22.52 -0.80 15.87
CA ASP A 218 23.76 -1.57 16.06
C ASP A 218 23.59 -2.76 17.03
N SER A 219 22.48 -2.80 17.80
CA SER A 219 22.31 -3.73 18.93
C SER A 219 21.59 -5.04 18.58
N LEU A 220 20.92 -5.10 17.43
CA LEU A 220 20.22 -6.29 16.97
C LEU A 220 21.11 -7.07 16.01
N SER A 221 21.89 -8.00 16.58
CA SER A 221 22.57 -9.06 15.85
C SER A 221 21.69 -9.65 14.75
N GLU A 222 22.29 -10.11 13.66
CA GLU A 222 21.68 -10.85 12.54
C GLU A 222 20.99 -12.17 12.97
N SER A 223 20.17 -12.16 14.01
CA SER A 223 19.21 -13.22 14.25
C SER A 223 18.15 -13.11 13.17
N SER A 224 17.98 -14.23 12.47
CA SER A 224 17.11 -14.56 11.34
C SER A 224 15.61 -14.23 11.49
N GLU A 225 15.22 -13.34 12.40
CA GLU A 225 13.89 -12.76 12.43
C GLU A 225 13.74 -11.85 11.20
N SER A 226 12.69 -12.10 10.41
CA SER A 226 12.46 -11.46 9.11
C SER A 226 12.72 -9.96 9.15
N ASN A 227 13.35 -9.38 8.12
CA ASN A 227 13.57 -7.93 8.02
C ASN A 227 12.28 -7.10 8.24
N LEU A 228 11.11 -7.69 7.98
CA LEU A 228 9.78 -7.13 8.22
C LEU A 228 9.44 -6.93 9.70
N THR A 229 9.98 -7.74 10.62
CA THR A 229 9.73 -7.60 12.08
C THR A 229 10.36 -6.34 12.66
N LYS A 230 11.29 -5.71 11.92
CA LYS A 230 12.01 -4.49 12.31
C LYS A 230 11.29 -3.20 11.90
N MET A 231 10.20 -3.31 11.12
CA MET A 231 9.39 -2.16 10.74
C MET A 231 8.39 -1.81 11.85
N PRO A 232 8.07 -0.51 12.07
CA PRO A 232 7.02 -0.13 12.98
C PRO A 232 5.71 -0.84 12.62
N SER A 233 5.03 -1.38 13.61
CA SER A 233 3.70 -1.95 13.45
C SER A 233 2.66 -1.02 14.06
N TYR A 234 1.46 -1.03 13.46
CA TYR A 234 0.37 -0.21 13.94
C TYR A 234 -0.02 -0.65 15.34
N GLN A 235 -0.04 0.30 16.26
CA GLN A 235 -0.48 0.10 17.65
C GLN A 235 -1.94 0.57 17.75
N PRO A 236 -2.90 -0.34 17.94
CA PRO A 236 -4.30 0.03 18.06
C PRO A 236 -4.55 0.97 19.23
N VAL A 237 -5.44 1.94 19.05
CA VAL A 237 -5.86 2.87 20.11
C VAL A 237 -7.11 2.36 20.82
N ALA A 238 -7.49 3.03 21.92
CA ALA A 238 -8.72 2.72 22.64
C ALA A 238 -9.93 2.74 21.69
N ASP A 239 -10.88 1.84 21.93
CA ASP A 239 -12.14 1.69 21.17
C ASP A 239 -12.04 1.16 19.72
N GLU A 240 -10.84 0.90 19.19
CA GLU A 240 -10.69 0.22 17.88
C GLU A 240 -10.95 -1.28 17.93
N TRP A 241 -10.77 -1.87 19.11
CA TRP A 241 -11.01 -3.27 19.40
C TRP A 241 -11.99 -3.43 20.57
N PRO A 242 -12.73 -4.56 20.64
CA PRO A 242 -13.62 -4.84 21.76
C PRO A 242 -12.90 -4.82 23.11
N SER A 243 -13.66 -4.57 24.18
CA SER A 243 -13.14 -4.49 25.55
C SER A 243 -12.48 -5.76 26.09
N HIS A 244 -12.77 -6.92 25.48
CA HIS A 244 -12.11 -8.19 25.82
C HIS A 244 -10.72 -8.33 25.18
N GLY A 245 -10.27 -7.36 24.37
CA GLY A 245 -8.92 -7.30 23.84
C GLY A 245 -8.76 -7.90 22.44
N ILE A 246 -7.68 -7.51 21.78
CA ILE A 246 -7.39 -7.86 20.38
C ILE A 246 -7.14 -9.36 20.17
N ASN A 247 -6.43 -10.01 21.10
CA ASN A 247 -6.08 -11.42 20.95
C ASN A 247 -7.30 -12.32 21.07
N ASP A 248 -8.13 -12.08 22.09
CA ASP A 248 -9.38 -12.78 22.31
C ASP A 248 -10.37 -12.55 21.15
N GLU A 249 -10.48 -11.33 20.62
CA GLU A 249 -11.32 -11.04 19.44
C GLU A 249 -10.79 -11.74 18.18
N ARG A 250 -9.46 -11.77 17.98
CA ARG A 250 -8.84 -12.49 16.85
C ARG A 250 -9.09 -13.99 16.96
N GLU A 251 -8.94 -14.58 18.14
CA GLU A 251 -9.22 -16.00 18.37
C GLU A 251 -10.70 -16.32 18.10
N ARG A 252 -11.61 -15.47 18.58
CA ARG A 252 -13.05 -15.58 18.31
C ARG A 252 -13.34 -15.56 16.81
N LEU A 253 -12.74 -14.63 16.06
CA LEU A 253 -12.88 -14.53 14.61
C LEU A 253 -12.30 -15.76 13.90
N LEU A 254 -11.09 -16.20 14.26
CA LEU A 254 -10.45 -17.38 13.68
C LEU A 254 -11.31 -18.63 13.83
N ASN A 255 -11.86 -18.88 15.04
CA ASN A 255 -12.77 -20.00 15.29
C ASN A 255 -14.04 -19.93 14.42
N GLY A 256 -14.58 -18.73 14.21
CA GLY A 256 -15.71 -18.50 13.31
C GLY A 256 -15.38 -18.82 11.85
N PHE A 257 -14.22 -18.34 11.37
CA PHE A 257 -13.74 -18.63 10.01
C PHE A 257 -13.42 -20.11 9.81
N ASP A 258 -12.82 -20.77 10.80
CA ASP A 258 -12.55 -22.21 10.76
C ASP A 258 -13.84 -23.03 10.64
N THR A 259 -14.89 -22.63 11.36
CA THR A 259 -16.21 -23.25 11.26
C THR A 259 -16.84 -23.00 9.88
N LEU A 260 -16.79 -21.77 9.38
CA LEU A 260 -17.33 -21.41 8.06
C LEU A 260 -16.64 -22.17 6.93
N ILE A 261 -15.31 -22.29 6.99
CA ILE A 261 -14.51 -23.01 5.98
C ILE A 261 -14.88 -24.49 5.93
N GLN A 262 -15.36 -25.10 7.03
CA GLN A 262 -15.77 -26.51 7.03
C GLN A 262 -17.15 -26.75 6.39
N MET A 263 -17.99 -25.72 6.24
CA MET A 263 -19.34 -25.87 5.68
C MET A 263 -19.31 -26.12 4.17
N ASP A 264 -20.07 -27.10 3.66
CA ASP A 264 -20.08 -27.43 2.21
C ASP A 264 -20.54 -26.25 1.33
N ILE A 265 -21.42 -25.40 1.84
CA ILE A 265 -21.89 -24.20 1.12
C ILE A 265 -20.76 -23.21 0.81
N THR A 266 -19.65 -23.25 1.56
CA THR A 266 -18.54 -22.30 1.38
C THR A 266 -17.47 -22.78 0.41
N VAL A 267 -17.57 -23.99 -0.15
CA VAL A 267 -16.51 -24.61 -0.99
C VAL A 267 -15.96 -23.68 -2.06
N GLN A 268 -16.81 -22.89 -2.72
CA GLN A 268 -16.42 -21.96 -3.79
C GLN A 268 -15.69 -20.70 -3.31
N PHE A 269 -15.69 -20.43 -1.99
CA PHE A 269 -15.11 -19.23 -1.37
C PHE A 269 -13.90 -19.53 -0.47
N ARG A 270 -13.46 -20.80 -0.38
CA ARG A 270 -12.39 -21.20 0.56
C ARG A 270 -10.99 -20.77 0.12
N ALA A 271 -10.77 -20.66 -1.18
CA ALA A 271 -9.47 -20.37 -1.77
C ALA A 271 -9.59 -19.28 -2.84
N PRO A 272 -8.49 -18.58 -3.18
CA PRO A 272 -8.49 -17.57 -4.22
C PRO A 272 -9.07 -18.12 -5.52
N VAL A 273 -10.01 -17.37 -6.10
CA VAL A 273 -10.53 -17.67 -7.44
C VAL A 273 -9.40 -17.56 -8.47
N GLN A 274 -9.40 -18.45 -9.47
CA GLN A 274 -8.50 -18.33 -10.60
C GLN A 274 -8.92 -17.12 -11.44
N LEU A 275 -8.24 -15.99 -11.26
CA LEU A 275 -8.58 -14.73 -11.93
C LEU A 275 -8.52 -14.81 -13.46
N ALA A 276 -7.75 -15.74 -14.02
CA ALA A 276 -7.77 -16.05 -15.45
C ALA A 276 -9.18 -16.39 -15.97
N TRP A 277 -10.07 -16.90 -15.12
CA TRP A 277 -11.46 -17.22 -15.47
C TRP A 277 -12.41 -16.03 -15.27
N TYR A 278 -11.99 -14.99 -14.56
CA TYR A 278 -12.78 -13.80 -14.22
C TYR A 278 -12.00 -12.48 -14.39
N PRO A 279 -11.29 -12.26 -15.51
CA PRO A 279 -10.25 -11.24 -15.63
C PRO A 279 -10.74 -9.81 -15.40
N VAL A 280 -12.01 -9.53 -15.73
CA VAL A 280 -12.63 -8.19 -15.71
C VAL A 280 -13.88 -8.10 -14.83
N VAL A 281 -14.17 -9.13 -14.04
CA VAL A 281 -15.38 -9.19 -13.20
C VAL A 281 -15.06 -8.88 -11.75
N ILE A 282 -13.91 -9.35 -11.27
CA ILE A 282 -13.53 -9.27 -9.85
C ILE A 282 -12.35 -8.31 -9.69
N ALA A 283 -12.68 -7.07 -9.32
CA ALA A 283 -11.67 -6.04 -9.10
C ALA A 283 -10.86 -6.31 -7.82
N TYR A 284 -11.51 -6.84 -6.77
CA TYR A 284 -10.87 -7.25 -5.52
C TYR A 284 -11.08 -8.75 -5.28
N PRO A 285 -10.13 -9.62 -5.66
CA PRO A 285 -10.20 -11.03 -5.33
C PRO A 285 -9.97 -11.19 -3.83
N ILE A 286 -10.95 -11.74 -3.14
CA ILE A 286 -10.86 -12.08 -1.72
C ILE A 286 -11.58 -13.40 -1.49
N ASP A 287 -11.08 -14.18 -0.54
CA ASP A 287 -11.59 -15.50 -0.16
C ASP A 287 -11.43 -15.70 1.35
N LEU A 288 -12.12 -16.72 1.88
CA LEU A 288 -12.13 -17.02 3.31
C LEU A 288 -10.73 -17.39 3.84
N GLY A 289 -9.92 -18.09 3.04
CA GLY A 289 -8.55 -18.44 3.41
C GLY A 289 -7.67 -17.21 3.58
N THR A 290 -7.69 -16.30 2.60
CA THR A 290 -6.94 -15.04 2.65
C THR A 290 -7.38 -14.17 3.85
N ILE A 291 -8.68 -14.05 4.12
CA ILE A 291 -9.17 -13.28 5.27
C ILE A 291 -8.71 -13.91 6.59
N ARG A 292 -8.80 -15.25 6.71
CA ARG A 292 -8.33 -15.98 7.88
C ARG A 292 -6.84 -15.78 8.13
N GLU A 293 -6.00 -15.88 7.10
CA GLU A 293 -4.56 -15.64 7.21
C GLU A 293 -4.26 -14.19 7.63
N ARG A 294 -4.99 -13.21 7.07
CA ARG A 294 -4.90 -11.80 7.49
C ARG A 294 -5.24 -11.61 8.97
N ILE A 295 -6.29 -12.26 9.47
CA ILE A 295 -6.65 -12.20 10.90
C ILE A 295 -5.52 -12.81 11.74
N SER A 296 -5.02 -13.98 11.36
CA SER A 296 -3.93 -14.67 12.07
C SER A 296 -2.65 -13.85 12.12
N ASN A 297 -2.34 -13.13 11.05
CA ASN A 297 -1.14 -12.28 10.95
C ASN A 297 -1.35 -10.86 11.51
N GLY A 298 -2.54 -10.56 12.03
CA GLY A 298 -2.85 -9.25 12.57
C GLY A 298 -2.85 -8.11 11.54
N TYR A 299 -3.19 -8.43 10.30
CA TYR A 299 -3.24 -7.49 9.17
C TYR A 299 -4.25 -6.34 9.40
N TYR A 300 -5.41 -6.66 9.96
CA TYR A 300 -6.46 -5.68 10.24
C TYR A 300 -6.09 -4.83 11.45
N ARG A 301 -6.15 -3.50 11.29
CA ARG A 301 -5.80 -2.53 12.32
C ARG A 301 -6.88 -2.38 13.39
N ARG A 302 -8.14 -2.65 13.02
CA ARG A 302 -9.32 -2.51 13.87
C ARG A 302 -10.39 -3.54 13.53
N SER A 303 -11.34 -3.73 14.44
CA SER A 303 -12.39 -4.75 14.34
C SER A 303 -13.42 -4.52 13.23
N ASN A 304 -13.64 -3.27 12.83
CA ASN A 304 -14.59 -2.87 11.78
C ASN A 304 -13.93 -2.63 10.41
N ALA A 305 -12.65 -2.96 10.27
CA ALA A 305 -11.86 -2.76 9.03
C ALA A 305 -12.27 -3.70 7.89
#